data_AF-A0AAD5C7B3-F1
#
_entry.id   AF-A0AAD5C7B3-F1
#
_cell.length_a   1.000
_cell.length_b   1.000
_cell.length_c   1.000
_cell.angle_alpha   90.00
_cell.angle_beta   90.00
_cell.angle_gamma   90.00
#
_symmetry.space_group_name_H-M   'P 1'
#
loop_
_entity.id
_entity.type
_entity.pdbx_description
1 polymer ?
#
loop_
_entity_poly.entity_id
_entity_poly.type
_entity_poly.pdbx_seq_one_letter_code
_entity_poly.pdbx_strand_id
1 'polypeptide(L)'
;MAEHNNNNNNRRNGEDRSETSDYTSEDEGTEDYRRGGYHAVRIGDKFKHSRYVVQSKLGWGHFSTVWLAWDTHKSIPERSVAN
;
A
#
# COMPACT_ATOMS: atom_id res chain seq x y z
N MET A 1 -4.20 -58.55 18.76
CA MET A 1 -4.58 -57.75 17.57
C MET A 1 -4.89 -56.36 18.07
N ALA A 2 -4.27 -55.34 17.45
CA ALA A 2 -4.09 -53.96 17.91
C ALA A 2 -3.21 -53.87 19.19
N GLU A 3 -2.18 -53.01 19.28
CA GLU A 3 -2.18 -51.59 18.96
C GLU A 3 -0.93 -51.11 18.19
N HIS A 4 -1.19 -50.17 17.29
CA HIS A 4 -0.27 -49.26 16.62
C HIS A 4 0.12 -48.13 17.64
N ASN A 5 1.04 -47.20 17.44
CA ASN A 5 1.82 -46.73 16.31
C ASN A 5 2.91 -45.80 16.86
N ASN A 6 4.14 -46.01 16.40
CA ASN A 6 5.09 -45.02 15.92
C ASN A 6 5.13 -43.62 16.60
N ASN A 7 6.12 -43.45 17.47
CA ASN A 7 6.65 -42.15 17.87
C ASN A 7 7.19 -41.43 16.63
N ASN A 8 6.44 -40.47 16.10
CA ASN A 8 6.93 -39.61 15.03
C ASN A 8 6.89 -38.15 15.44
N ASN A 9 8.09 -37.56 15.39
CA ASN A 9 8.42 -36.18 15.62
C ASN A 9 7.47 -35.22 14.91
N ASN A 10 6.93 -34.24 15.63
CA ASN A 10 7.13 -32.85 15.23
C ASN A 10 6.70 -31.91 16.34
N ARG A 11 7.69 -31.37 17.06
CA ARG A 11 7.49 -30.17 17.87
C ARG A 11 7.05 -29.08 16.89
N ARG A 12 5.76 -28.76 16.90
CA ARG A 12 5.21 -27.61 16.21
C ARG A 12 5.77 -26.38 16.92
N ASN A 13 6.97 -25.96 16.55
CA ASN A 13 7.38 -24.57 16.69
C ASN A 13 6.46 -23.77 15.78
N GLY A 14 5.33 -23.34 16.35
CA GLY A 14 4.61 -22.20 15.82
C GLY A 14 5.54 -21.01 16.04
N GLU A 15 6.32 -20.70 15.01
CA GLU A 15 7.03 -19.44 14.91
C GLU A 15 5.97 -18.35 14.95
N ASP A 16 5.79 -17.80 16.14
CA ASP A 16 5.13 -16.53 16.41
C ASP A 16 5.72 -15.54 15.41
N ARG A 17 4.95 -15.22 14.37
CA ARG A 17 5.27 -14.15 13.43
C ARG A 17 5.20 -12.87 14.24
N SER A 18 6.32 -12.55 14.85
CA SER A 18 6.61 -11.23 15.35
C SER A 18 6.50 -10.27 14.16
N GLU A 19 5.32 -9.69 13.96
CA GLU A 19 5.06 -8.52 13.11
C GLU A 19 5.71 -7.28 13.75
N THR A 20 7.00 -7.39 14.07
CA THR A 20 7.86 -6.23 14.25
C THR A 20 8.43 -5.88 12.88
N SER A 21 7.56 -5.64 11.90
CA SER A 21 8.01 -4.95 10.70
C SER A 21 8.60 -3.62 11.17
N ASP A 22 9.86 -3.40 10.82
CA ASP A 22 10.60 -2.21 11.18
C ASP A 22 9.92 -1.00 10.51
N TYR A 23 8.93 -0.41 11.20
CA TYR A 23 8.12 0.72 10.71
C TYR A 23 8.95 2.00 10.53
N THR A 24 10.25 1.95 10.84
CA THR A 24 11.23 3.00 10.57
C THR A 24 11.98 2.83 9.26
N SER A 25 11.69 1.79 8.47
CA SER A 25 12.24 1.65 7.12
C SER A 25 11.89 2.88 6.27
N GLU A 26 12.82 3.33 5.43
CA GLU A 26 12.57 4.40 4.45
C GLU A 26 11.66 3.91 3.30
N ASP A 27 11.49 2.59 3.16
CA ASP A 27 10.73 1.89 2.10
C ASP A 27 9.62 1.00 2.67
N GLU A 28 8.42 1.03 2.05
CA GLU A 28 7.23 0.28 2.48
C GLU A 28 7.26 -1.21 2.19
N GLY A 29 8.27 -1.69 1.46
CA GLY A 29 8.32 -3.05 0.96
C GLY A 29 7.30 -3.32 -0.16
N THR A 30 7.59 -4.34 -0.96
CA THR A 30 6.72 -4.73 -2.09
C THR A 30 5.61 -5.70 -1.68
N GLU A 31 5.69 -6.27 -0.49
CA GLU A 31 4.83 -7.39 -0.05
C GLU A 31 3.37 -6.99 0.16
N ASP A 32 3.13 -5.72 0.52
CA ASP A 32 1.78 -5.19 0.74
C ASP A 32 1.09 -4.68 -0.53
N TYR A 33 1.79 -4.60 -1.67
CA TYR A 33 1.18 -4.29 -2.97
C TYR A 33 0.46 -5.51 -3.56
N ARG A 34 -0.67 -5.85 -2.96
CA ARG A 34 -1.47 -7.03 -3.31
C ARG A 34 -2.96 -6.76 -3.15
N ARG A 35 -3.78 -7.71 -3.61
CA ARG A 35 -5.22 -7.67 -3.34
C ARG A 35 -5.46 -7.67 -1.83
N GLY A 36 -6.12 -6.62 -1.33
CA GLY A 36 -6.36 -6.41 0.10
C GLY A 36 -5.29 -5.59 0.84
N GLY A 37 -4.21 -5.21 0.16
CA GLY A 37 -3.18 -4.30 0.67
C GLY A 37 -3.14 -2.97 -0.09
N TYR A 38 -1.95 -2.39 -0.25
CA TYR A 38 -1.76 -1.15 -0.98
C TYR A 38 -2.17 -1.27 -2.44
N HIS A 39 -2.79 -0.21 -2.93
CA HIS A 39 -3.07 -0.04 -4.35
C HIS A 39 -1.79 0.35 -5.09
N ALA A 40 -1.49 -0.33 -6.19
CA ALA A 40 -0.39 0.06 -7.06
C ALA A 40 -0.73 1.38 -7.77
N VAL A 41 0.08 2.41 -7.56
CA VAL A 41 -0.11 3.75 -8.14
C VAL A 41 1.12 4.14 -8.95
N ARG A 42 0.90 4.77 -10.11
CA ARG A 42 1.93 5.28 -11.02
C ARG A 42 1.75 6.76 -11.29
N ILE A 43 2.83 7.44 -11.66
CA ILE A 43 2.76 8.84 -12.12
C ILE A 43 1.88 8.90 -13.38
N GLY A 44 0.97 9.87 -13.39
CA GLY A 44 -0.03 10.04 -14.44
C GLY A 44 -1.34 9.28 -14.23
N ASP A 45 -1.43 8.41 -13.21
CA ASP A 45 -2.69 7.76 -12.87
C ASP A 45 -3.77 8.77 -12.53
N LYS A 46 -5.01 8.43 -12.91
CA LYS A 46 -6.18 9.31 -12.84
C LYS A 46 -7.22 8.75 -11.88
N PHE A 47 -7.48 9.50 -10.81
CA PHE A 47 -8.48 9.13 -9.81
C PHE A 47 -9.69 10.06 -9.86
N LYS A 48 -10.84 9.54 -9.38
CA LYS A 48 -12.12 10.27 -9.29
C LYS A 48 -12.50 10.94 -10.61
N HIS A 49 -12.80 10.12 -11.63
CA HIS A 49 -13.19 10.59 -12.96
C HIS A 49 -12.18 11.56 -13.60
N SER A 50 -10.88 11.25 -13.49
CA SER A 50 -9.78 12.07 -14.05
C SER A 50 -9.57 13.44 -13.40
N ARG A 51 -10.13 13.68 -12.20
CA ARG A 51 -9.91 14.92 -11.47
C ARG A 51 -8.52 15.02 -10.84
N TYR A 52 -8.04 13.93 -10.25
CA TYR A 52 -6.75 13.91 -9.56
C TYR A 52 -5.74 13.12 -10.39
N VAL A 53 -4.70 13.81 -10.87
CA VAL A 53 -3.60 13.21 -11.65
C VAL A 53 -2.37 13.10 -10.76
N VAL A 54 -1.84 11.88 -10.61
CA VAL A 54 -0.71 11.61 -9.71
C VAL A 54 0.60 12.19 -10.27
N GLN A 55 1.34 12.91 -9.43
CA GLN A 55 2.57 13.61 -9.83
C GLN A 55 3.85 13.08 -9.16
N SER A 56 3.80 12.77 -7.87
CA SER A 56 4.93 12.19 -7.13
C SER A 56 4.44 11.51 -5.85
N LYS A 57 5.23 10.55 -5.37
CA LYS A 57 4.99 9.94 -4.06
C LYS A 57 5.51 10.87 -2.97
N LEU A 58 4.73 11.07 -1.92
CA LEU A 58 5.11 11.89 -0.76
C LEU A 58 5.57 11.05 0.42
N GLY A 59 5.08 9.82 0.52
CA GLY A 59 5.48 8.90 1.59
C GLY A 59 4.52 7.74 1.71
N TRP A 60 4.66 7.03 2.82
CA TRP A 60 3.85 5.87 3.16
C TRP A 60 3.78 5.74 4.67
N GLY A 61 2.83 4.93 5.12
CA GLY A 61 2.73 4.44 6.49
C GLY A 61 1.94 3.14 6.46
N HIS A 62 1.82 2.48 7.60
CA HIS A 62 1.32 1.12 7.71
C HIS A 62 0.00 0.81 6.98
N PHE A 63 -0.87 1.81 6.82
CA PHE A 63 -2.19 1.61 6.21
C PHE A 63 -2.36 2.31 4.87
N SER A 64 -1.38 3.11 4.43
CA SER A 64 -1.58 3.96 3.25
C SER A 64 -0.27 4.41 2.62
N THR A 65 -0.30 4.56 1.30
CA THR A 65 0.66 5.38 0.58
C THR A 65 0.07 6.76 0.31
N VAL A 66 0.90 7.79 0.32
CA VAL A 66 0.49 9.19 0.16
C VAL A 66 1.15 9.76 -1.08
N TRP A 67 0.35 10.38 -1.94
CA TRP A 67 0.77 10.89 -3.25
C TRP A 67 0.33 12.34 -3.45
N LEU A 68 1.21 13.12 -4.07
CA LEU A 68 0.88 14.44 -4.59
C LEU A 68 0.09 14.26 -5.89
N ALA A 69 -1.04 14.98 -6.01
CA ALA A 69 -1.84 14.97 -7.22
C ALA A 69 -2.23 16.39 -7.64
N TRP A 70 -2.35 16.61 -8.95
CA TRP A 70 -2.93 17.82 -9.52
C TRP A 70 -4.45 17.69 -9.59
N ASP A 71 -5.17 18.70 -9.08
CA ASP A 71 -6.63 18.81 -9.18
C ASP A 71 -7.02 19.60 -10.43
N THR A 72 -7.48 18.90 -11.46
CA THR A 72 -7.84 19.48 -12.76
C THR A 72 -9.11 20.33 -12.71
N HIS A 73 -9.89 20.26 -11.63
CA HIS A 73 -11.08 21.09 -11.44
C HIS A 73 -10.78 22.39 -10.68
N LYS A 74 -9.60 22.51 -10.06
CA LYS A 74 -9.17 23.73 -9.35
C LYS A 74 -8.11 24.55 -10.09
N SER A 75 -7.66 24.09 -11.26
CA SER A 75 -6.60 24.75 -12.04
C SER A 75 -7.08 25.83 -13.02
N ILE A 76 -8.33 26.28 -12.91
CA ILE A 76 -8.77 27.51 -13.59
C ILE A 76 -8.94 28.56 -12.49
N PRO A 77 -7.91 29.37 -12.14
CA PRO A 77 -8.24 30.72 -11.76
C PRO A 77 -8.97 31.27 -12.98
N GLU A 78 -10.25 31.57 -12.82
CA GLU A 78 -11.01 32.32 -13.81
C GLU A 78 -10.06 33.43 -14.28
N ARG A 79 -9.57 33.32 -15.52
CA ARG A 79 -8.87 34.44 -16.12
C ARG A 79 -9.86 35.56 -15.93
N SER A 80 -9.45 36.55 -15.14
CA SER A 80 -10.03 37.88 -15.16
C SER A 80 -10.36 38.18 -16.60
N VAL A 81 -11.63 37.98 -16.97
CA VAL A 81 -12.15 38.42 -18.24
C VAL A 81 -12.06 39.92 -18.11
N ALA A 82 -11.00 40.46 -18.71
CA ALA A 82 -10.84 41.89 -18.87
C ALA A 82 -12.14 42.39 -19.52
N ASN A 83 -12.86 43.22 -18.79
CA ASN A 83 -13.85 44.16 -19.29
C ASN A 83 -13.65 45.47 -18.54
#